data_AF-A0A7C0WG16-F1
#
_entry.id   AF-A0A7C0WG16-F1
#
_cell.length_a   1.000
_cell.length_b   1.000
_cell.length_c   1.000
_cell.angle_alpha   90.00
_cell.angle_beta   90.00
_cell.angle_gamma   90.00
#
_symmetry.space_group_name_H-M   'P 1'
#
loop_
_entity.id
_entity.type
_entity.pdbx_description
1 polymer ?
#
loop_
_entity_poly.entity_id
_entity_poly.type
_entity_poly.pdbx_seq_one_letter_code
_entity_poly.pdbx_strand_id
1 'polypeptide(L)'
;MNSKFWQDKIKAFLHDPPDKALILGYIAHEKRRDAILQTLKLTYDKRLDSADHIASAMQRIDLPLEMQSYHIYFKDPVKPVFKHTLSGEIENLDELKDYIARYGDGKAVDVYSFNLEIIKKHLKKQSEIDWKKTYFHLWKYLPEEYPLGYFLPADTRIPDHSIWDHLDVTAAISSCLGSLGLLSLKMPAVQEFISQSRKLSDLWASSHIFSQLIFEGIKVIIEECGPDAVIYPHLRGSSLFDIYIGVEPTRLRDQLQVANIPNTFLSFIPSKRADEIARKCEDKIKGRWKEIAGHLKKIIKEKTDIEIDESLWEEQINHAISVSAAWQEVFNFDIFQDERDELPKDLANRQEEWLNFVEEADRRSNYGHFYYLTYELLGTVLAQESRLWDAWEEKPITGKKCLMCGRRNAVIERDSEGKYRYWQTNWKNLEKIE
;
A
#
# COMPACT_ATOMS: atom_id res chain seq x y z
N MET A 1 16.62 10.18 -0.02
CA MET A 1 15.72 11.27 0.42
C MET A 1 16.36 12.12 1.50
N ASN A 2 16.04 13.41 1.56
CA ASN A 2 16.52 14.32 2.60
C ASN A 2 15.68 14.17 3.89
N SER A 3 16.31 14.39 5.05
CA SER A 3 15.68 14.52 6.37
C SER A 3 14.40 15.39 6.36
N LYS A 4 14.42 16.50 5.61
CA LYS A 4 13.26 17.39 5.45
C LYS A 4 12.01 16.69 4.90
N PHE A 5 12.16 15.75 3.97
CA PHE A 5 11.03 15.01 3.40
C PHE A 5 10.26 14.25 4.49
N TRP A 6 10.95 13.51 5.34
CA TRP A 6 10.32 12.74 6.42
C TRP A 6 9.74 13.62 7.53
N GLN A 7 10.34 14.79 7.78
CA GLN A 7 9.73 15.79 8.67
C GLN A 7 8.42 16.32 8.10
N ASP A 8 8.38 16.60 6.79
CA ASP A 8 7.15 17.07 6.13
C ASP A 8 6.08 15.97 6.11
N LYS A 9 6.45 14.69 5.95
CA LYS A 9 5.55 13.54 6.14
C LYS A 9 4.95 13.47 7.55
N ILE A 10 5.77 13.65 8.59
CA ILE A 10 5.29 13.68 9.98
C ILE A 10 4.33 14.86 10.20
N LYS A 11 4.66 16.04 9.67
CA LYS A 11 3.79 17.22 9.76
C LYS A 11 2.46 17.01 9.05
N ALA A 12 2.46 16.37 7.88
CA ALA A 12 1.24 16.04 7.14
C ALA A 12 0.41 14.96 7.86
N PHE A 13 1.05 13.90 8.35
CA PHE A 13 0.39 12.84 9.11
C PHE A 13 -0.19 13.31 10.45
N LEU A 14 0.34 14.40 11.02
CA LEU A 14 -0.14 14.97 12.28
C LEU A 14 -0.71 16.38 12.06
N HIS A 15 -1.15 16.73 10.85
CA HIS A 15 -1.72 18.05 10.55
C HIS A 15 -3.02 18.27 11.34
N ASP A 16 -3.80 17.21 11.51
CA ASP A 16 -4.90 17.13 12.45
C ASP A 16 -4.50 16.27 13.64
N PRO A 17 -4.95 16.62 14.86
CA PRO A 17 -4.73 15.79 16.03
C PRO A 17 -5.61 14.53 15.99
N PRO A 18 -5.14 13.37 16.49
CA PRO A 18 -5.94 12.14 16.52
C PRO A 18 -7.26 12.23 17.28
N ASP A 19 -7.38 13.21 18.19
CA ASP A 19 -8.58 13.48 18.97
C ASP A 19 -9.42 14.65 18.41
N LYS A 20 -9.22 15.06 17.15
CA LYS A 20 -9.90 16.20 16.49
C LYS A 20 -11.41 16.22 16.74
N ALA A 21 -12.10 15.13 16.41
CA ALA A 21 -13.55 15.03 16.56
C ALA A 21 -13.99 15.27 18.02
N LEU A 22 -13.20 14.77 18.98
CA LEU A 22 -13.47 14.91 20.40
C LEU A 22 -13.21 16.34 20.90
N ILE A 23 -12.15 17.03 20.45
CA ILE A 23 -11.82 18.37 20.96
C ILE A 23 -12.57 19.52 20.27
N LEU A 24 -13.23 19.26 19.15
CA LEU A 24 -13.95 20.27 18.37
C LEU A 24 -14.97 21.02 19.26
N GLY A 25 -14.94 22.35 19.22
CA GLY A 25 -15.77 23.22 20.08
C GLY A 25 -15.17 23.57 21.45
N TYR A 26 -14.09 22.91 21.88
CA TYR A 26 -13.38 23.17 23.14
C TYR A 26 -12.02 23.80 22.92
N ILE A 27 -11.21 23.17 22.06
CA ILE A 27 -9.84 23.56 21.77
C ILE A 27 -9.71 23.69 20.25
N ALA A 28 -9.07 24.78 19.80
CA ALA A 28 -8.71 24.90 18.39
C ALA A 28 -7.76 23.76 18.01
N HIS A 29 -8.15 22.95 17.03
CA HIS A 29 -7.39 21.77 16.62
C HIS A 29 -5.98 22.14 16.12
N GLU A 30 -5.78 23.35 15.58
CA GLU A 30 -4.45 23.85 15.21
C GLU A 30 -3.54 24.04 16.43
N LYS A 31 -4.07 24.52 17.56
CA LYS A 31 -3.30 24.63 18.81
C LYS A 31 -2.88 23.24 19.31
N ARG A 32 -3.77 22.25 19.16
CA ARG A 32 -3.50 20.85 19.54
C ARG A 32 -2.44 20.22 18.64
N ARG A 33 -2.56 20.40 17.31
CA ARG A 33 -1.55 20.06 16.31
C ARG A 33 -0.19 20.65 16.69
N ASP A 34 -0.14 21.94 16.96
CA ASP A 34 1.11 22.64 17.25
C ASP A 34 1.75 22.10 18.55
N ALA A 35 0.96 21.76 19.57
CA ALA A 35 1.48 21.12 20.79
C ALA A 35 2.06 19.71 20.52
N ILE A 36 1.41 18.91 19.65
CA ILE A 36 1.92 17.60 19.21
C ILE A 36 3.25 17.77 18.47
N LEU A 37 3.31 18.67 17.49
CA LEU A 37 4.50 18.88 16.68
C LEU A 37 5.66 19.50 17.48
N GLN A 38 5.38 20.41 18.40
CA GLN A 38 6.39 20.96 19.31
C GLN A 38 7.02 19.89 20.20
N THR A 39 6.25 18.87 20.61
CA THR A 39 6.78 17.71 21.33
C THR A 39 7.81 16.95 20.49
N LEU A 40 7.66 16.94 19.17
CA LEU A 40 8.60 16.40 18.19
C LEU A 40 9.68 17.41 17.76
N LYS A 41 9.70 18.63 18.30
CA LYS A 41 10.56 19.74 17.85
C LYS A 41 10.35 20.12 16.37
N LEU A 42 9.12 19.94 15.88
CA LEU A 42 8.71 20.32 14.54
C LEU A 42 7.74 21.51 14.61
N THR A 43 7.69 22.27 13.52
CA THR A 43 6.70 23.33 13.31
C THR A 43 5.93 23.00 12.04
N TYR A 44 4.61 23.20 12.10
CA TYR A 44 3.74 22.95 10.97
C TYR A 44 4.07 23.88 9.80
N ASP A 45 3.92 23.37 8.58
CA ASP A 45 4.18 24.10 7.35
C ASP A 45 2.89 24.19 6.54
N LYS A 46 2.35 25.41 6.38
CA LYS A 46 1.09 25.66 5.67
C LYS A 46 1.10 25.23 4.21
N ARG A 47 2.27 25.01 3.59
CA ARG A 47 2.33 24.44 2.23
C ARG A 47 1.67 23.06 2.17
N LEU A 48 1.60 22.35 3.31
CA LEU A 48 0.98 21.03 3.43
C LEU A 48 -0.55 21.08 3.48
N ASP A 49 -1.16 22.25 3.67
CA ASP A 49 -2.63 22.42 3.67
C ASP A 49 -3.22 21.97 2.33
N SER A 50 -2.46 22.13 1.23
CA SER A 50 -2.86 21.63 -0.09
C SER A 50 -3.12 20.11 -0.08
N ALA A 51 -2.33 19.34 0.67
CA ALA A 51 -2.48 17.89 0.74
C ALA A 51 -3.77 17.50 1.49
N ASP A 52 -4.11 18.22 2.57
CA ASP A 52 -5.36 18.03 3.31
C ASP A 52 -6.57 18.37 2.42
N HIS A 53 -6.52 19.50 1.70
CA HIS A 53 -7.60 19.87 0.78
C HIS A 53 -7.83 18.81 -0.31
N ILE A 54 -6.76 18.27 -0.91
CA ILE A 54 -6.87 17.22 -1.92
C ILE A 54 -7.39 15.92 -1.29
N ALA A 55 -6.86 15.50 -0.13
CA ALA A 55 -7.32 14.31 0.59
C ALA A 55 -8.82 14.41 0.94
N SER A 56 -9.24 15.56 1.44
CA SER A 56 -10.62 15.85 1.79
C SER A 56 -11.56 15.69 0.58
N ALA A 57 -11.19 16.19 -0.60
CA ALA A 57 -11.99 16.01 -1.82
C ALA A 57 -12.04 14.55 -2.33
N MET A 58 -11.04 13.74 -2.01
CA MET A 58 -11.05 12.30 -2.34
C MET A 58 -11.96 11.49 -1.40
N GLN A 59 -12.11 11.92 -0.15
CA GLN A 59 -12.73 11.13 0.92
C GLN A 59 -14.14 11.60 1.29
N ARG A 60 -14.50 12.85 0.99
CA ARG A 60 -15.73 13.49 1.47
C ARG A 60 -16.67 13.80 0.32
N ILE A 61 -17.96 13.76 0.62
CA ILE A 61 -19.00 14.30 -0.25
C ILE A 61 -19.00 15.82 -0.08
N ASP A 62 -19.04 16.57 -1.19
CA ASP A 62 -19.21 18.01 -1.11
C ASP A 62 -20.64 18.34 -0.64
N LEU A 63 -20.73 19.12 0.44
CA LEU A 63 -22.02 19.46 1.04
C LEU A 63 -22.51 20.77 0.42
N PRO A 64 -23.81 20.91 0.13
CA PRO A 64 -24.38 22.17 -0.34
C PRO A 64 -24.03 23.32 0.61
N LEU A 65 -23.78 24.54 0.09
CA LEU A 65 -23.37 25.71 0.88
C LEU A 65 -24.21 25.96 2.13
N GLU A 66 -25.53 25.77 2.03
CA GLU A 66 -26.47 25.89 3.15
C GLU A 66 -26.15 24.93 4.30
N MET A 67 -25.66 23.73 3.98
CA MET A 67 -25.29 22.69 4.95
C MET A 67 -23.87 22.85 5.50
N GLN A 68 -23.00 23.60 4.82
CA GLN A 68 -21.59 23.74 5.23
C GLN A 68 -21.43 24.51 6.56
N SER A 69 -22.34 25.42 6.90
CA SER A 69 -22.31 26.18 8.15
C SER A 69 -22.74 25.40 9.39
N TYR A 70 -23.30 24.20 9.23
CA TYR A 70 -23.76 23.39 10.36
C TYR A 70 -22.59 22.67 11.02
N HIS A 71 -22.33 23.01 12.28
CA HIS A 71 -21.40 22.27 13.11
C HIS A 71 -22.09 21.08 13.76
N ILE A 72 -21.58 19.88 13.48
CA ILE A 72 -21.97 18.66 14.17
C ILE A 72 -20.83 18.33 15.15
N TYR A 73 -21.11 18.35 16.45
CA TYR A 73 -20.12 17.97 17.45
C TYR A 73 -20.24 16.48 17.73
N PHE A 74 -19.12 15.76 17.62
CA PHE A 74 -19.08 14.33 17.89
C PHE A 74 -19.57 13.97 19.30
N LYS A 75 -19.47 14.92 20.24
CA LYS A 75 -19.84 14.75 21.64
C LYS A 75 -21.33 14.94 21.93
N ASP A 76 -22.14 15.36 20.95
CA ASP A 76 -23.59 15.50 21.19
C ASP A 76 -24.20 14.13 21.54
N PRO A 77 -25.19 14.00 22.43
CA PRO A 77 -25.62 12.71 23.00
C PRO A 77 -25.93 11.57 22.02
N VAL A 78 -26.27 11.87 20.76
CA VAL A 78 -26.59 10.90 19.71
C VAL A 78 -25.50 10.73 18.64
N LYS A 79 -24.39 11.47 18.76
CA LYS A 79 -23.38 11.64 17.71
C LYS A 79 -22.06 10.86 17.87
N PRO A 80 -21.68 10.30 19.05
CA PRO A 80 -20.54 9.38 19.15
C PRO A 80 -20.86 8.06 18.44
N VAL A 81 -20.85 8.10 17.12
CA VAL A 81 -21.16 6.99 16.24
C VAL A 81 -20.14 6.94 15.13
N PHE A 82 -19.83 5.73 14.69
CA PHE A 82 -19.05 5.47 13.49
C PHE A 82 -19.91 4.64 12.54
N LYS A 83 -19.96 5.02 11.27
CA LYS A 83 -20.74 4.29 10.26
C LYS A 83 -19.79 3.57 9.33
N HIS A 84 -19.80 2.25 9.36
CA HIS A 84 -18.91 1.46 8.52
C HIS A 84 -19.14 1.75 7.02
N THR A 85 -18.09 2.13 6.29
CA THR A 85 -18.16 2.63 4.90
C THR A 85 -18.86 1.67 3.94
N LEU A 86 -18.57 0.36 4.05
CA LEU A 86 -19.15 -0.66 3.17
C LEU A 86 -20.52 -1.17 3.60
N SER A 87 -20.66 -1.67 4.84
CA SER A 87 -21.93 -2.27 5.30
C SER A 87 -22.98 -1.23 5.66
N GLY A 88 -22.58 0.01 5.97
CA GLY A 88 -23.46 1.03 6.52
C GLY A 88 -23.87 0.77 7.98
N GLU A 89 -23.35 -0.29 8.61
CA GLU A 89 -23.57 -0.60 10.02
C GLU A 89 -23.07 0.53 10.91
N ILE A 90 -23.82 0.81 11.97
CA ILE A 90 -23.53 1.92 12.88
C ILE A 90 -22.98 1.34 14.18
N GLU A 91 -21.71 1.61 14.45
CA GLU A 91 -21.09 1.38 15.75
C GLU A 91 -21.44 2.54 16.67
N ASN A 92 -22.12 2.24 17.77
CA ASN A 92 -22.48 3.21 18.79
C ASN A 92 -21.43 3.16 19.90
N LEU A 93 -20.74 4.27 20.16
CA LEU A 93 -19.77 4.35 21.25
C LEU A 93 -20.49 4.55 22.59
N ASP A 94 -21.21 3.51 23.03
CA ASP A 94 -22.10 3.57 24.19
C ASP A 94 -21.38 3.96 25.48
N GLU A 95 -20.15 3.48 25.69
CA GLU A 95 -19.34 3.88 26.85
C GLU A 95 -19.08 5.40 26.87
N LEU A 96 -18.71 5.97 25.72
CA LEU A 96 -18.45 7.40 25.58
C LEU A 96 -19.75 8.21 25.72
N LYS A 97 -20.85 7.74 25.13
CA LYS A 97 -22.17 8.37 25.26
C LYS A 97 -22.63 8.42 26.71
N ASP A 98 -22.55 7.29 27.41
CA ASP A 98 -22.90 7.17 28.82
C ASP A 98 -22.02 8.08 29.68
N TYR A 99 -20.72 8.14 29.39
CA TYR A 99 -19.81 9.02 30.10
C TYR A 99 -20.19 10.49 29.92
N ILE A 100 -20.43 10.92 28.67
CA ILE A 100 -20.85 12.29 28.35
C ILE A 100 -22.18 12.62 29.06
N ALA A 101 -23.16 11.71 29.02
CA ALA A 101 -24.46 11.90 29.66
C ALA A 101 -24.36 12.04 31.19
N ARG A 102 -23.45 11.29 31.84
CA ARG A 102 -23.27 11.31 33.31
C ARG A 102 -22.39 12.45 33.80
N TYR A 103 -21.33 12.79 33.07
CA TYR A 103 -20.24 13.65 33.56
C TYR A 103 -20.07 14.94 32.76
N GLY A 104 -20.71 15.07 31.61
CA GLY A 104 -20.55 16.19 30.69
C GLY A 104 -19.44 15.96 29.67
N ASP A 105 -19.57 16.62 28.53
CA ASP A 105 -18.63 16.62 27.40
C ASP A 105 -17.23 17.14 27.75
N GLY A 106 -17.11 18.17 28.59
CA GLY A 106 -15.81 18.68 29.04
C GLY A 106 -14.96 17.64 29.77
N LYS A 107 -15.58 16.85 30.67
CA LYS A 107 -14.89 15.75 31.35
C LYS A 107 -14.57 14.60 30.40
N ALA A 108 -15.44 14.33 29.41
CA ALA A 108 -15.16 13.33 28.39
C ALA A 108 -13.91 13.70 27.56
N VAL A 109 -13.75 14.98 27.22
CA VAL A 109 -12.51 15.47 26.59
C VAL A 109 -11.31 15.20 27.48
N ASP A 110 -11.35 15.57 28.76
CA ASP A 110 -10.21 15.35 29.67
C ASP A 110 -9.78 13.87 29.80
N VAL A 111 -10.74 12.94 29.74
CA VAL A 111 -10.48 11.50 29.91
C VAL A 111 -10.09 10.80 28.61
N TYR A 112 -10.78 11.08 27.51
CA TYR A 112 -10.64 10.34 26.26
C TYR A 112 -9.72 11.03 25.24
N SER A 113 -9.25 12.24 25.51
CA SER A 113 -8.32 12.95 24.61
C SER A 113 -6.97 12.25 24.48
N PHE A 114 -6.35 12.51 23.33
CA PHE A 114 -5.04 11.97 22.99
C PHE A 114 -3.96 12.45 23.98
N ASN A 115 -3.17 11.53 24.54
CA ASN A 115 -2.11 11.88 25.48
C ASN A 115 -0.80 12.24 24.74
N LEU A 116 -0.32 13.47 24.89
CA LEU A 116 0.92 13.94 24.25
C LEU A 116 2.17 13.16 24.68
N GLU A 117 2.17 12.52 25.86
CA GLU A 117 3.26 11.65 26.30
C GLU A 117 3.44 10.43 25.39
N ILE A 118 2.39 10.00 24.68
CA ILE A 118 2.46 8.92 23.67
C ILE A 118 3.46 9.28 22.58
N ILE A 119 3.41 10.52 22.07
CA ILE A 119 4.31 11.02 21.01
C ILE A 119 5.78 10.96 21.46
N LYS A 120 6.06 11.27 22.73
CA LYS A 120 7.43 11.27 23.25
C LYS A 120 8.07 9.88 23.23
N LYS A 121 7.29 8.81 23.31
CA LYS A 121 7.80 7.44 23.24
C LYS A 121 8.40 7.09 21.87
N HIS A 122 7.93 7.74 20.81
CA HIS A 122 8.38 7.52 19.42
C HIS A 122 9.68 8.27 19.09
N LEU A 123 10.12 9.17 19.96
CA LEU A 123 11.44 9.79 19.86
C LEU A 123 12.48 8.88 20.50
N LYS A 124 13.37 8.29 19.68
CA LYS A 124 14.54 7.61 20.22
C LYS A 124 15.43 8.60 20.95
N LYS A 125 15.92 8.22 22.14
CA LYS A 125 16.97 8.94 22.87
C LYS A 125 18.31 8.77 22.14
N GLN A 126 18.50 9.47 21.04
CA GLN A 126 19.74 9.52 20.27
C GLN A 126 20.19 10.96 20.08
N SER A 127 21.49 11.17 19.82
CA SER A 127 22.08 12.49 19.58
C SER A 127 21.54 13.17 18.32
N GLU A 128 21.11 12.37 17.34
CA GLU A 128 20.47 12.82 16.10
C GLU A 128 19.20 11.99 15.85
N ILE A 129 18.13 12.65 15.39
CA ILE A 129 16.83 12.01 15.15
C ILE A 129 16.79 11.45 13.73
N ASP A 130 16.64 10.12 13.61
CA ASP A 130 16.37 9.45 12.33
C ASP A 130 14.89 9.64 11.96
N TRP A 131 14.59 10.72 11.25
CA TRP A 131 13.22 11.11 10.89
C TRP A 131 12.48 10.07 10.05
N LYS A 132 13.18 9.29 9.23
CA LYS A 132 12.58 8.21 8.46
C LYS A 132 12.05 7.12 9.39
N LYS A 133 12.89 6.64 10.31
CA LYS A 133 12.47 5.64 11.31
C LYS A 133 11.41 6.19 12.24
N THR A 134 11.53 7.46 12.66
CA THR A 134 10.51 8.12 13.48
C THR A 134 9.17 8.14 12.76
N TYR A 135 9.15 8.50 11.48
CA TYR A 135 7.91 8.47 10.69
C TYR A 135 7.33 7.06 10.59
N PHE A 136 8.14 6.04 10.28
CA PHE A 136 7.66 4.66 10.16
C PHE A 136 7.09 4.14 11.49
N HIS A 137 7.74 4.45 12.62
CA HIS A 137 7.24 4.10 13.94
C HIS A 137 5.94 4.81 14.28
N LEU A 138 5.86 6.14 14.07
CA LEU A 138 4.64 6.91 14.30
C LEU A 138 3.50 6.36 13.44
N TRP A 139 3.72 6.22 12.14
CA TRP A 139 2.71 5.74 11.21
C TRP A 139 2.20 4.35 11.59
N LYS A 140 3.08 3.42 11.99
CA LYS A 140 2.70 2.04 12.36
C LYS A 140 2.01 1.95 13.72
N TYR A 141 2.58 2.55 14.75
CA TYR A 141 2.25 2.24 16.15
C TYR A 141 1.37 3.29 16.82
N LEU A 142 1.34 4.53 16.33
CA LEU A 142 0.53 5.58 16.95
C LEU A 142 -0.98 5.23 16.98
N PRO A 143 -1.58 4.66 15.92
CA PRO A 143 -2.97 4.22 15.96
C PRO A 143 -3.22 3.08 16.97
N GLU A 144 -2.22 2.23 17.23
CA GLU A 144 -2.32 1.15 18.24
C GLU A 144 -2.27 1.69 19.67
N GLU A 145 -1.56 2.80 19.90
CA GLU A 145 -1.49 3.46 21.21
C GLU A 145 -2.67 4.39 21.49
N TYR A 146 -3.46 4.76 20.47
CA TYR A 146 -4.73 5.48 20.62
C TYR A 146 -5.86 4.86 19.77
N PRO A 147 -6.39 3.69 20.18
CA PRO A 147 -7.38 2.93 19.40
C PRO A 147 -8.70 3.66 19.18
N LEU A 148 -9.07 4.59 20.08
CA LEU A 148 -10.29 5.39 19.91
C LEU A 148 -10.29 6.16 18.58
N GLY A 149 -9.11 6.55 18.09
CA GLY A 149 -8.96 7.21 16.78
C GLY A 149 -9.49 6.40 15.60
N TYR A 150 -9.60 5.07 15.67
CA TYR A 150 -10.24 4.27 14.62
C TYR A 150 -11.75 4.51 14.50
N PHE A 151 -12.37 5.07 15.53
CA PHE A 151 -13.80 5.38 15.57
C PHE A 151 -14.09 6.89 15.60
N LEU A 152 -13.07 7.72 15.83
CA LEU A 152 -13.22 9.17 15.70
C LEU A 152 -13.23 9.54 14.22
N PRO A 153 -14.32 10.13 13.72
CA PRO A 153 -14.42 10.44 12.30
C PRO A 153 -13.53 11.64 11.96
N ALA A 154 -12.93 11.62 10.76
CA ALA A 154 -12.20 12.78 10.26
C ALA A 154 -13.14 13.97 10.00
N ASP A 155 -14.35 13.67 9.52
CA ASP A 155 -15.46 14.62 9.36
C ASP A 155 -16.64 14.21 10.23
N THR A 156 -16.98 15.03 11.22
CA THR A 156 -18.09 14.72 12.15
C THR A 156 -19.46 14.76 11.47
N ARG A 157 -19.58 15.34 10.28
CA ARG A 157 -20.81 15.39 9.49
C ARG A 157 -21.05 14.10 8.72
N ILE A 158 -19.97 13.43 8.31
CA ILE A 158 -19.97 12.17 7.56
C ILE A 158 -19.04 11.19 8.29
N PRO A 159 -19.55 10.50 9.34
CA PRO A 159 -18.69 9.72 10.23
C PRO A 159 -18.39 8.32 9.68
N ASP A 160 -17.90 8.23 8.44
CA ASP A 160 -17.72 6.98 7.70
C ASP A 160 -16.29 6.54 7.47
N HIS A 161 -15.32 7.40 7.76
CA HIS A 161 -13.90 7.11 7.76
C HIS A 161 -13.24 7.72 8.99
N SER A 162 -12.22 7.03 9.50
CA SER A 162 -11.56 7.43 10.73
C SER A 162 -10.60 8.60 10.48
N ILE A 163 -10.22 9.29 11.54
CA ILE A 163 -9.15 10.28 11.47
C ILE A 163 -7.85 9.67 10.96
N TRP A 164 -7.55 8.40 11.30
CA TRP A 164 -6.34 7.73 10.82
C TRP A 164 -6.33 7.55 9.30
N ASP A 165 -7.47 7.20 8.70
CA ASP A 165 -7.60 7.08 7.24
C ASP A 165 -7.36 8.41 6.54
N HIS A 166 -7.87 9.50 7.11
CA HIS A 166 -7.63 10.85 6.59
C HIS A 166 -6.17 11.28 6.72
N LEU A 167 -5.56 11.04 7.89
CA LEU A 167 -4.15 11.34 8.13
C LEU A 167 -3.21 10.56 7.19
N ASP A 168 -3.53 9.31 6.87
CA ASP A 168 -2.78 8.50 5.92
C ASP A 168 -2.83 9.09 4.51
N VAL A 169 -4.03 9.42 4.02
CA VAL A 169 -4.20 9.96 2.66
C VAL A 169 -3.54 11.34 2.54
N THR A 170 -3.68 12.22 3.54
CA THR A 170 -3.00 13.52 3.57
C THR A 170 -1.47 13.36 3.57
N ALA A 171 -0.94 12.45 4.39
CA ALA A 171 0.48 12.16 4.40
C ALA A 171 0.96 11.59 3.05
N ALA A 172 0.16 10.74 2.40
CA ALA A 172 0.50 10.12 1.14
C ALA A 172 0.59 11.18 0.03
N ILE A 173 -0.44 12.01 -0.09
CA ILE A 173 -0.50 13.10 -1.07
C ILE A 173 0.61 14.12 -0.85
N SER A 174 0.98 14.39 0.41
CA SER A 174 2.07 15.34 0.72
C SER A 174 3.39 14.99 0.03
N SER A 175 3.64 13.71 -0.24
CA SER A 175 4.84 13.24 -0.94
C SER A 175 4.84 13.53 -2.45
N CYS A 176 3.67 13.81 -3.02
CA CYS A 176 3.42 13.92 -4.45
C CYS A 176 2.81 15.27 -4.87
N LEU A 177 2.85 16.29 -3.99
CA LEU A 177 2.25 17.60 -4.25
C LEU A 177 2.74 18.23 -5.57
N GLY A 178 1.79 18.63 -6.41
CA GLY A 178 2.05 19.25 -7.72
C GLY A 178 2.40 18.27 -8.84
N SER A 179 2.34 16.97 -8.59
CA SER A 179 2.50 15.91 -9.60
C SER A 179 1.93 14.60 -9.06
N LEU A 180 0.67 14.60 -8.61
CA LEU A 180 0.07 13.41 -8.00
C LEU A 180 -0.30 12.40 -9.07
N GLY A 181 0.23 11.19 -8.99
CA GLY A 181 -0.13 10.07 -9.86
C GLY A 181 -0.46 8.82 -9.07
N LEU A 182 -1.16 7.91 -9.74
CA LEU A 182 -1.42 6.55 -9.28
C LEU A 182 -0.53 5.59 -10.07
N LEU A 183 0.09 4.65 -9.36
CA LEU A 183 0.81 3.51 -9.93
C LEU A 183 0.12 2.24 -9.48
N SER A 184 -0.18 1.36 -10.43
CA SER A 184 -0.63 0.01 -10.12
C SER A 184 0.27 -1.00 -10.82
N LEU A 185 0.71 -1.99 -10.03
CA LEU A 185 1.61 -3.04 -10.50
C LEU A 185 0.99 -4.39 -10.16
N LYS A 186 1.12 -5.35 -11.08
CA LYS A 186 0.60 -6.70 -10.95
C LYS A 186 1.59 -7.71 -11.50
N MET A 187 1.73 -8.84 -10.80
CA MET A 187 2.29 -10.06 -11.37
C MET A 187 1.14 -10.89 -11.98
N PRO A 188 1.06 -11.04 -13.31
CA PRO A 188 0.06 -11.89 -13.95
C PRO A 188 0.36 -13.38 -13.71
N ALA A 189 -0.60 -14.24 -14.07
CA ALA A 189 -0.49 -15.70 -14.07
C ALA A 189 -0.12 -16.38 -12.73
N VAL A 190 -0.26 -15.68 -11.60
CA VAL A 190 0.04 -16.25 -10.26
C VAL A 190 -0.77 -17.51 -9.97
N GLN A 191 -2.04 -17.55 -10.35
CA GLN A 191 -2.88 -18.75 -10.18
C GLN A 191 -2.36 -19.93 -11.01
N GLU A 192 -1.92 -19.68 -12.24
CA GLU A 192 -1.35 -20.74 -13.08
C GLU A 192 -0.07 -21.30 -12.48
N PHE A 193 0.79 -20.45 -11.92
CA PHE A 193 2.00 -20.90 -11.23
C PHE A 193 1.68 -21.72 -9.97
N ILE A 194 0.81 -21.20 -9.10
CA ILE A 194 0.44 -21.87 -7.83
C ILE A 194 -0.22 -23.23 -8.10
N SER A 195 -1.05 -23.31 -9.15
CA SER A 195 -1.76 -24.54 -9.55
C SER A 195 -0.84 -25.70 -9.98
N GLN A 196 0.42 -25.44 -10.35
CA GLN A 196 1.42 -26.46 -10.74
C GLN A 196 1.99 -27.25 -9.56
N SER A 197 1.58 -26.91 -8.33
CA SER A 197 1.99 -27.57 -7.08
C SER A 197 1.49 -29.01 -7.00
N ARG A 198 2.35 -29.95 -6.57
CA ARG A 198 1.96 -31.36 -6.37
C ARG A 198 1.75 -31.70 -4.90
N LYS A 199 2.37 -30.95 -3.99
CA LYS A 199 2.27 -31.10 -2.53
C LYS A 199 1.83 -29.79 -1.89
N LEU A 200 1.30 -29.87 -0.67
CA LEU A 200 0.97 -28.69 0.14
C LEU A 200 2.18 -27.79 0.39
N SER A 201 3.38 -28.37 0.55
CA SER A 201 4.63 -27.62 0.67
C SER A 201 4.92 -26.77 -0.55
N ASP A 202 4.63 -27.28 -1.75
CA ASP A 202 4.89 -26.58 -3.01
C ASP A 202 3.88 -25.44 -3.19
N LEU A 203 2.62 -25.69 -2.81
CA LEU A 203 1.55 -24.69 -2.83
C LEU A 203 1.87 -23.52 -1.89
N TRP A 204 2.26 -23.85 -0.67
CA TRP A 204 2.68 -22.90 0.35
C TRP A 204 3.90 -22.09 -0.13
N ALA A 205 4.94 -22.75 -0.62
CA ALA A 205 6.17 -22.10 -1.08
C ALA A 205 5.89 -21.17 -2.26
N SER A 206 5.09 -21.61 -3.23
CA SER A 206 4.70 -20.80 -4.39
C SER A 206 4.00 -19.51 -3.96
N SER A 207 3.05 -19.61 -3.04
CA SER A 207 2.30 -18.46 -2.53
C SER A 207 3.21 -17.49 -1.75
N HIS A 208 4.11 -18.03 -0.93
CA HIS A 208 5.10 -17.25 -0.18
C HIS A 208 6.09 -16.52 -1.06
N ILE A 209 6.58 -17.17 -2.12
CA ILE A 209 7.50 -16.55 -3.06
C ILE A 209 6.84 -15.32 -3.69
N PHE A 210 5.61 -15.41 -4.20
CA PHE A 210 4.94 -14.25 -4.80
C PHE A 210 4.70 -13.13 -3.80
N SER A 211 4.27 -13.45 -2.57
CA SER A 211 4.10 -12.45 -1.51
C SER A 211 5.40 -11.70 -1.23
N GLN A 212 6.55 -12.40 -1.20
CA GLN A 212 7.86 -11.75 -1.01
C GLN A 212 8.29 -10.94 -2.24
N LEU A 213 8.08 -11.48 -3.45
CA LEU A 213 8.46 -10.80 -4.69
C LEU A 213 7.73 -9.47 -4.83
N ILE A 214 6.41 -9.45 -4.70
CA ILE A 214 5.62 -8.21 -4.74
C ILE A 214 6.06 -7.23 -3.66
N PHE A 215 6.37 -7.72 -2.46
CA PHE A 215 6.83 -6.87 -1.38
C PHE A 215 8.15 -6.16 -1.70
N GLU A 216 9.04 -6.72 -2.53
CA GLU A 216 10.23 -6.01 -3.01
C GLU A 216 9.88 -4.80 -3.88
N GLY A 217 8.81 -4.87 -4.67
CA GLY A 217 8.27 -3.73 -5.40
C GLY A 217 7.70 -2.68 -4.46
N ILE A 218 6.94 -3.11 -3.45
CA ILE A 218 6.36 -2.24 -2.41
C ILE A 218 7.46 -1.50 -1.63
N LYS A 219 8.60 -2.15 -1.32
CA LYS A 219 9.74 -1.50 -0.66
C LYS A 219 10.24 -0.27 -1.43
N VAL A 220 10.18 -0.29 -2.76
CA VAL A 220 10.56 0.89 -3.56
C VAL A 220 9.61 2.05 -3.26
N ILE A 221 8.31 1.81 -3.17
CA ILE A 221 7.33 2.85 -2.81
C ILE A 221 7.55 3.34 -1.38
N ILE A 222 7.81 2.44 -0.43
CA ILE A 222 8.10 2.81 0.96
C ILE A 222 9.34 3.73 1.04
N GLU A 223 10.37 3.45 0.23
CA GLU A 223 11.59 4.26 0.15
C GLU A 223 11.40 5.59 -0.58
N GLU A 224 10.56 5.64 -1.61
CA GLU A 224 10.40 6.77 -2.52
C GLU A 224 9.23 7.70 -2.19
N CYS A 225 8.25 7.26 -1.39
CA CYS A 225 7.02 8.01 -1.06
C CYS A 225 6.60 7.87 0.41
N GLY A 226 6.95 6.75 1.06
CA GLY A 226 6.53 6.39 2.41
C GLY A 226 5.54 5.21 2.42
N PRO A 227 5.36 4.52 3.56
CA PRO A 227 4.48 3.35 3.65
C PRO A 227 3.00 3.67 3.46
N ASP A 228 2.59 4.87 3.86
CA ASP A 228 1.25 5.42 3.70
C ASP A 228 0.86 5.70 2.24
N ALA A 229 1.85 5.83 1.34
CA ALA A 229 1.59 5.98 -0.09
C ALA A 229 1.09 4.69 -0.76
N VAL A 230 1.20 3.53 -0.09
CA VAL A 230 0.68 2.26 -0.57
C VAL A 230 -0.79 2.15 -0.16
N ILE A 231 -1.68 2.41 -1.12
CA ILE A 231 -3.13 2.38 -0.93
C ILE A 231 -3.61 0.93 -0.73
N TYR A 232 -3.07 0.01 -1.55
CA TYR A 232 -3.39 -1.42 -1.48
C TYR A 232 -2.15 -2.26 -1.79
N PRO A 233 -1.85 -3.33 -1.03
CA PRO A 233 -2.47 -3.69 0.25
C PRO A 233 -2.08 -2.71 1.35
N HIS A 234 -2.94 -2.55 2.35
CA HIS A 234 -2.60 -1.75 3.53
C HIS A 234 -1.46 -2.42 4.33
N LEU A 235 -0.42 -1.65 4.67
CA LEU A 235 0.80 -2.24 5.26
C LEU A 235 0.77 -2.41 6.78
N ARG A 236 -0.10 -1.71 7.53
CA ARG A 236 -0.22 -1.99 8.97
C ARG A 236 -0.81 -3.38 9.17
N GLY A 237 -0.13 -4.19 9.99
CA GLY A 237 -0.48 -5.60 10.20
C GLY A 237 0.22 -6.56 9.23
N SER A 238 1.01 -6.04 8.28
CA SER A 238 1.86 -6.88 7.44
C SER A 238 3.14 -7.29 8.16
N SER A 239 3.33 -8.59 8.37
CA SER A 239 4.55 -9.17 8.93
C SER A 239 5.80 -8.87 8.10
N LEU A 240 5.68 -8.74 6.78
CA LEU A 240 6.80 -8.35 5.91
C LEU A 240 7.21 -6.89 6.12
N PHE A 241 6.23 -5.99 6.32
CA PHE A 241 6.50 -4.60 6.68
C PHE A 241 7.14 -4.49 8.07
N ASP A 242 6.63 -5.25 9.04
CA ASP A 242 7.18 -5.28 10.40
C ASP A 242 8.65 -5.71 10.41
N ILE A 243 9.02 -6.76 9.66
CA ILE A 243 10.43 -7.14 9.48
C ILE A 243 11.24 -6.00 8.86
N TYR A 244 10.70 -5.37 7.82
CA TYR A 244 11.39 -4.32 7.09
C TYR A 244 11.69 -3.08 7.97
N ILE A 245 10.82 -2.75 8.93
CA ILE A 245 11.08 -1.66 9.90
C ILE A 245 11.91 -2.10 11.12
N GLY A 246 12.32 -3.38 11.17
CA GLY A 246 13.28 -3.91 12.15
C GLY A 246 12.69 -4.76 13.27
N VAL A 247 11.47 -5.30 13.11
CA VAL A 247 10.93 -6.30 14.03
C VAL A 247 11.60 -7.65 13.81
N GLU A 248 12.11 -8.25 14.88
CA GLU A 248 12.75 -9.56 14.83
C GLU A 248 11.80 -10.65 14.31
N PRO A 249 12.18 -11.43 13.26
CA PRO A 249 11.32 -12.46 12.68
C PRO A 249 10.83 -13.52 13.69
N THR A 250 11.60 -13.77 14.74
CA THR A 250 11.24 -14.72 15.82
C THR A 250 9.96 -14.34 16.55
N ARG A 251 9.61 -13.04 16.60
CA ARG A 251 8.38 -12.52 17.22
C ARG A 251 7.15 -12.66 16.33
N LEU A 252 7.35 -12.93 15.04
CA LEU A 252 6.30 -12.97 14.01
C LEU A 252 6.13 -14.38 13.44
N ARG A 253 6.65 -15.41 14.11
CA ARG A 253 6.81 -16.77 13.57
C ARG A 253 5.53 -17.33 12.95
N ASP A 254 4.40 -17.15 13.61
CA ASP A 254 3.12 -17.68 13.14
C ASP A 254 2.56 -16.87 11.96
N GLN A 255 2.73 -15.55 12.00
CA GLN A 255 2.29 -14.63 10.94
C GLN A 255 3.13 -14.80 9.66
N LEU A 256 4.41 -15.15 9.80
CA LEU A 256 5.31 -15.42 8.68
C LEU A 256 5.02 -16.75 7.97
N GLN A 257 4.14 -17.60 8.51
CA GLN A 257 3.67 -18.80 7.80
C GLN A 257 2.60 -18.48 6.77
N VAL A 258 2.04 -17.27 6.79
CA VAL A 258 0.95 -16.84 5.89
C VAL A 258 1.48 -15.86 4.84
N ALA A 259 1.19 -16.13 3.58
CA ALA A 259 1.42 -15.19 2.48
C ALA A 259 0.30 -14.14 2.50
N ASN A 260 0.57 -12.95 3.04
CA ASN A 260 -0.43 -11.90 3.28
C ASN A 260 -0.36 -10.74 2.27
N ILE A 261 0.61 -10.73 1.35
CA ILE A 261 0.70 -9.74 0.28
C ILE A 261 0.12 -10.34 -1.01
N PRO A 262 -0.88 -9.69 -1.63
CA PRO A 262 -1.47 -10.14 -2.90
C PRO A 262 -0.48 -9.98 -4.07
N ASN A 263 -0.90 -10.43 -5.25
CA ASN A 263 -0.10 -10.35 -6.48
C ASN A 263 -0.11 -8.97 -7.16
N THR A 264 -0.65 -7.94 -6.51
CA THR A 264 -0.80 -6.60 -7.06
C THR A 264 -0.73 -5.57 -5.94
N PHE A 265 -0.31 -4.35 -6.28
CA PHE A 265 -0.42 -3.21 -5.38
C PHE A 265 -0.85 -1.95 -6.14
N LEU A 266 -1.38 -0.99 -5.40
CA LEU A 266 -1.76 0.35 -5.83
C LEU A 266 -1.12 1.36 -4.88
N SER A 267 -0.55 2.43 -5.44
CA SER A 267 0.12 3.47 -4.66
C SER A 267 0.00 4.85 -5.28
N PHE A 268 0.06 5.87 -4.44
CA PHE A 268 0.36 7.23 -4.85
C PHE A 268 1.85 7.38 -5.17
N ILE A 269 2.17 8.08 -6.26
CA ILE A 269 3.53 8.36 -6.69
C ILE A 269 3.64 9.76 -7.33
N PRO A 270 4.82 10.38 -7.35
CA PRO A 270 5.06 11.58 -8.14
C PRO A 270 5.04 11.24 -9.64
N SER A 271 4.05 11.73 -10.39
CA SER A 271 3.84 11.47 -11.83
C SER A 271 5.10 11.75 -12.66
N LYS A 272 5.83 12.82 -12.35
CA LYS A 272 7.11 13.20 -12.99
C LYS A 272 8.22 12.15 -12.88
N ARG A 273 8.12 11.21 -11.93
CA ARG A 273 9.08 10.12 -11.71
C ARG A 273 8.44 8.74 -11.88
N ALA A 274 7.24 8.68 -12.44
CA ALA A 274 6.45 7.45 -12.48
C ALA A 274 7.14 6.32 -13.24
N ASP A 275 7.67 6.59 -14.44
CA ASP A 275 8.42 5.59 -15.21
C ASP A 275 9.67 5.10 -14.49
N GLU A 276 10.39 5.99 -13.80
CA GLU A 276 11.57 5.65 -13.00
C GLU A 276 11.19 4.70 -11.86
N ILE A 277 10.12 5.03 -11.12
CA ILE A 277 9.65 4.25 -9.98
C ILE A 277 9.11 2.89 -10.44
N ALA A 278 8.30 2.86 -11.50
CA ALA A 278 7.74 1.63 -12.06
C ALA A 278 8.85 0.65 -12.49
N ARG A 279 9.86 1.13 -13.22
CA ARG A 279 11.04 0.33 -13.62
C ARG A 279 11.82 -0.17 -12.40
N LYS A 280 12.06 0.69 -11.40
CA LYS A 280 12.72 0.29 -10.15
C LYS A 280 11.96 -0.82 -9.43
N CYS A 281 10.62 -0.73 -9.36
CA CYS A 281 9.78 -1.78 -8.77
C CYS A 281 9.96 -3.10 -9.53
N GLU A 282 9.84 -3.07 -10.86
CA GLU A 282 10.01 -4.24 -11.71
C GLU A 282 11.40 -4.87 -11.55
N ASP A 283 12.46 -4.07 -11.57
CA ASP A 283 13.85 -4.52 -11.42
C ASP A 283 14.08 -5.17 -10.05
N LYS A 284 13.49 -4.63 -8.98
CA LYS A 284 13.60 -5.23 -7.64
C LYS A 284 12.88 -6.56 -7.54
N ILE A 285 11.70 -6.67 -8.13
CA ILE A 285 10.93 -7.92 -8.20
C ILE A 285 11.72 -8.98 -8.97
N LYS A 286 12.13 -8.67 -10.20
CA LYS A 286 12.90 -9.59 -11.07
C LYS A 286 14.27 -9.93 -10.48
N GLY A 287 14.94 -8.96 -9.87
CA GLY A 287 16.21 -9.15 -9.19
C GLY A 287 16.11 -10.13 -8.03
N ARG A 288 15.08 -10.00 -7.18
CA ARG A 288 14.85 -10.93 -6.07
C ARG A 288 14.56 -12.35 -6.54
N TRP A 289 13.78 -12.49 -7.61
CA TRP A 289 13.54 -13.81 -8.22
C TRP A 289 14.84 -14.47 -8.69
N LYS A 290 15.70 -13.72 -9.39
CA LYS A 290 17.02 -14.21 -9.81
C LYS A 290 17.91 -14.58 -8.63
N GLU A 291 17.89 -13.80 -7.55
CA GLU A 291 18.65 -14.10 -6.34
C GLU A 291 18.21 -15.42 -5.71
N ILE A 292 16.90 -15.65 -5.58
CA ILE A 292 16.33 -16.91 -5.07
C ILE A 292 16.79 -18.09 -5.96
N ALA A 293 16.68 -17.94 -7.28
CA ALA A 293 17.12 -18.95 -8.24
C ALA A 293 18.64 -19.22 -8.14
N GLY A 294 19.45 -18.18 -8.03
CA GLY A 294 20.90 -18.29 -7.88
C GLY A 294 21.31 -19.03 -6.60
N HIS A 295 20.63 -18.77 -5.48
CA HIS A 295 20.83 -19.52 -4.24
C HIS A 295 20.46 -20.99 -4.39
N LEU A 296 19.35 -21.31 -5.05
CA LEU A 296 18.96 -22.69 -5.32
C LEU A 296 20.01 -23.42 -6.16
N LYS A 297 20.49 -22.76 -7.23
CA LYS A 297 21.53 -23.31 -8.10
C LYS A 297 22.83 -23.61 -7.34
N LYS A 298 23.22 -22.71 -6.43
CA LYS A 298 24.37 -22.93 -5.54
C LYS A 298 24.17 -24.15 -4.64
N ILE A 299 22.99 -24.30 -4.03
CA ILE A 299 22.66 -25.47 -3.18
C ILE A 299 22.73 -26.76 -4.00
N ILE A 300 22.21 -26.77 -5.23
CA ILE A 300 22.27 -27.94 -6.12
C ILE A 300 23.73 -28.32 -6.39
N LYS A 301 24.57 -27.35 -6.77
CA LYS A 301 25.99 -27.59 -7.04
C LYS A 301 26.78 -28.06 -5.81
N GLU A 302 26.43 -27.59 -4.61
CA GLU A 302 27.11 -27.97 -3.37
C GLU A 302 26.71 -29.36 -2.85
N LYS A 303 25.48 -29.78 -3.13
CA LYS A 303 24.93 -31.05 -2.61
C LYS A 303 24.90 -32.18 -3.63
N THR A 304 25.12 -31.89 -4.90
CA THR A 304 24.97 -32.86 -5.99
C THR A 304 26.00 -32.59 -7.09
N ASP A 305 26.36 -33.63 -7.85
CA ASP A 305 27.22 -33.52 -9.03
C ASP A 305 26.46 -33.04 -10.29
N ILE A 306 25.37 -32.28 -10.11
CA ILE A 306 24.54 -31.78 -11.20
C ILE A 306 25.12 -30.49 -11.75
N GLU A 307 25.56 -30.52 -13.01
CA GLU A 307 25.91 -29.33 -13.78
C GLU A 307 24.76 -28.94 -14.71
N ILE A 308 24.01 -27.92 -14.30
CA ILE A 308 22.88 -27.39 -15.07
C ILE A 308 23.38 -26.57 -16.26
N ASP A 309 22.81 -26.78 -17.44
CA ASP A 309 23.01 -25.91 -18.60
C ASP A 309 22.67 -24.44 -18.29
N GLU A 310 23.68 -23.57 -18.37
CA GLU A 310 23.57 -22.15 -18.01
C GLU A 310 22.58 -21.40 -18.89
N SER A 311 22.58 -21.67 -20.21
CA SER A 311 21.72 -20.96 -21.16
C SER A 311 20.25 -21.29 -20.91
N LEU A 312 19.93 -22.57 -20.76
CA LEU A 312 18.59 -23.04 -20.48
C LEU A 312 18.10 -22.53 -19.12
N TRP A 313 18.96 -22.57 -18.10
CA TRP A 313 18.63 -22.04 -16.77
C TRP A 313 18.27 -20.55 -16.83
N GLU A 314 19.15 -19.73 -17.40
CA GLU A 314 18.91 -18.29 -17.48
C GLU A 314 17.66 -17.97 -18.31
N GLU A 315 17.44 -18.65 -19.43
CA GLU A 315 16.22 -18.49 -20.23
C GLU A 315 14.96 -18.83 -19.43
N GLN A 316 14.96 -19.94 -18.70
CA GLN A 316 13.83 -20.34 -17.86
C GLN A 316 13.57 -19.36 -16.72
N ILE A 317 14.62 -18.89 -16.03
CA ILE A 317 14.48 -17.96 -14.89
C ILE A 317 14.00 -16.58 -15.36
N ASN A 318 14.52 -16.08 -16.49
CA ASN A 318 14.12 -14.77 -17.02
C ASN A 318 12.66 -14.73 -17.48
N HIS A 319 12.13 -15.83 -18.01
CA HIS A 319 10.74 -15.94 -18.47
C HIS A 319 9.83 -16.65 -17.44
N ALA A 320 10.29 -16.83 -16.20
CA ALA A 320 9.50 -17.49 -15.16
C ALA A 320 8.37 -16.60 -14.61
N ILE A 321 8.65 -15.31 -14.51
CA ILE A 321 7.75 -14.33 -13.93
C ILE A 321 7.60 -13.14 -14.87
N SER A 322 6.43 -12.52 -14.84
CA SER A 322 6.15 -11.27 -15.54
C SER A 322 5.69 -10.24 -14.52
N VAL A 323 5.89 -8.98 -14.86
CA VAL A 323 5.44 -7.83 -14.08
C VAL A 323 4.80 -6.87 -15.07
N SER A 324 3.58 -6.44 -14.79
CA SER A 324 2.87 -5.40 -15.54
C SER A 324 2.70 -4.22 -14.61
N ALA A 325 3.00 -3.02 -15.08
CA ALA A 325 2.89 -1.81 -14.30
C ALA A 325 2.36 -0.70 -15.19
N ALA A 326 1.28 -0.08 -14.74
CA ALA A 326 0.67 1.08 -15.37
C ALA A 326 0.63 2.23 -14.37
N TRP A 327 0.70 3.45 -14.87
CA TRP A 327 0.51 4.64 -14.04
C TRP A 327 -0.29 5.70 -14.79
N GLN A 328 -0.96 6.56 -14.03
CA GLN A 328 -1.74 7.67 -14.57
C GLN A 328 -1.61 8.87 -13.62
N GLU A 329 -1.34 10.05 -14.17
CA GLU A 329 -1.45 11.30 -13.41
C GLU A 329 -2.92 11.56 -13.06
N VAL A 330 -3.18 11.99 -11.82
CA VAL A 330 -4.54 12.30 -11.39
C VAL A 330 -5.09 13.43 -12.26
N PHE A 331 -6.24 13.16 -12.88
CA PHE A 331 -6.91 14.14 -13.72
C PHE A 331 -7.18 15.42 -12.93
N ASN A 332 -7.16 16.54 -13.63
CA ASN A 332 -7.71 17.79 -13.13
C ASN A 332 -8.84 18.23 -14.05
N PHE A 333 -9.51 19.33 -13.70
CA PHE A 333 -10.65 19.82 -14.46
C PHE A 333 -10.30 20.09 -15.94
N ASP A 334 -9.17 20.74 -16.20
CA ASP A 334 -8.77 21.11 -17.56
C ASP A 334 -8.48 19.86 -18.41
N ILE A 335 -7.67 18.92 -17.90
CA ILE A 335 -7.36 17.65 -18.57
C ILE A 335 -8.65 16.85 -18.82
N PHE A 336 -9.54 16.78 -17.82
CA PHE A 336 -10.80 16.08 -17.99
C PHE A 336 -11.67 16.70 -19.09
N GLN A 337 -11.75 18.03 -19.18
CA GLN A 337 -12.52 18.69 -20.24
C GLN A 337 -11.92 18.43 -21.63
N ASP A 338 -10.59 18.44 -21.74
CA ASP A 338 -9.89 18.23 -23.00
C ASP A 338 -10.00 16.77 -23.49
N GLU A 339 -9.92 15.80 -22.57
CA GLU A 339 -9.88 14.36 -22.90
C GLU A 339 -11.24 13.65 -22.76
N ARG A 340 -12.29 14.35 -22.31
CA ARG A 340 -13.59 13.74 -21.96
C ARG A 340 -14.13 12.80 -23.04
N ASP A 341 -14.07 13.25 -24.29
CA ASP A 341 -14.67 12.53 -25.42
C ASP A 341 -13.86 11.28 -25.83
N GLU A 342 -12.64 11.13 -25.32
CA GLU A 342 -11.77 9.96 -25.49
C GLU A 342 -11.95 8.93 -24.37
N LEU A 343 -12.55 9.32 -23.23
CA LEU A 343 -12.80 8.43 -22.09
C LEU A 343 -13.96 7.46 -22.36
N PRO A 344 -13.99 6.29 -21.68
CA PRO A 344 -15.18 5.45 -21.66
C PRO A 344 -16.42 6.24 -21.23
N LYS A 345 -17.49 6.17 -22.02
CA LYS A 345 -18.69 7.02 -21.86
C LYS A 345 -19.31 6.93 -20.47
N ASP A 346 -19.32 5.74 -19.88
CA ASP A 346 -19.83 5.50 -18.54
C ASP A 346 -18.99 6.19 -17.45
N LEU A 347 -17.65 6.18 -17.58
CA LEU A 347 -16.76 6.89 -16.67
C LEU A 347 -16.88 8.40 -16.82
N ALA A 348 -16.90 8.90 -18.07
CA ALA A 348 -17.07 10.33 -18.35
C ALA A 348 -18.38 10.87 -17.78
N ASN A 349 -19.50 10.19 -18.04
CA ASN A 349 -20.82 10.60 -17.55
C ASN A 349 -20.87 10.59 -16.01
N ARG A 350 -20.31 9.57 -15.36
CA ARG A 350 -20.27 9.50 -13.89
C ARG A 350 -19.43 10.62 -13.29
N GLN A 351 -18.30 10.97 -13.92
CA GLN A 351 -17.50 12.12 -13.49
C GLN A 351 -18.27 13.44 -13.66
N GLU A 352 -18.99 13.64 -14.77
CA GLU A 352 -19.83 14.83 -14.96
C GLU A 352 -20.95 14.92 -13.90
N GLU A 353 -21.62 13.80 -13.63
CA GLU A 353 -22.63 13.73 -12.57
C GLU A 353 -22.03 14.11 -11.22
N TRP A 354 -20.85 13.59 -10.88
CA TRP A 354 -20.14 13.97 -9.65
C TRP A 354 -19.82 15.47 -9.60
N LEU A 355 -19.24 16.02 -10.67
CA LEU A 355 -18.86 17.45 -10.73
C LEU A 355 -20.06 18.41 -10.69
N ASN A 356 -21.28 17.93 -10.95
CA ASN A 356 -22.50 18.72 -10.77
C ASN A 356 -22.91 18.87 -9.29
N PHE A 357 -22.42 17.99 -8.40
CA PHE A 357 -22.62 18.10 -6.96
C PHE A 357 -21.53 18.92 -6.25
N VAL A 358 -20.43 19.23 -6.95
CA VAL A 358 -19.29 19.96 -6.39
C VAL A 358 -19.41 21.45 -6.72
N GLU A 359 -19.13 22.30 -5.73
CA GLU A 359 -19.11 23.75 -5.89
C GLU A 359 -18.14 24.19 -7.01
N GLU A 360 -18.51 25.22 -7.76
CA GLU A 360 -17.78 25.58 -8.99
C GLU A 360 -16.32 25.98 -8.73
N ALA A 361 -16.05 26.63 -7.61
CA ALA A 361 -14.69 26.98 -7.24
C ALA A 361 -13.85 25.72 -6.94
N ASP A 362 -14.40 24.78 -6.16
CA ASP A 362 -13.66 23.61 -5.69
C ASP A 362 -13.44 22.59 -6.82
N ARG A 363 -14.45 22.36 -7.68
CA ARG A 363 -14.33 21.45 -8.83
C ARG A 363 -13.20 21.83 -9.80
N ARG A 364 -12.86 23.12 -9.89
CA ARG A 364 -11.79 23.64 -10.77
C ARG A 364 -10.42 23.63 -10.10
N SER A 365 -10.35 23.90 -8.80
CA SER A 365 -9.07 24.03 -8.08
C SER A 365 -8.57 22.73 -7.46
N ASN A 366 -9.46 21.76 -7.19
CA ASN A 366 -9.13 20.59 -6.41
C ASN A 366 -9.21 19.30 -7.23
N TYR A 367 -8.05 18.80 -7.65
CA TYR A 367 -7.95 17.57 -8.43
C TYR A 367 -8.24 16.29 -7.62
N GLY A 368 -8.50 16.38 -6.31
CA GLY A 368 -8.95 15.25 -5.50
C GLY A 368 -10.25 14.61 -6.00
N HIS A 369 -11.15 15.42 -6.58
CA HIS A 369 -12.44 14.98 -7.16
C HIS A 369 -12.32 14.02 -8.35
N PHE A 370 -11.12 13.83 -8.89
CA PHE A 370 -10.87 13.00 -10.05
C PHE A 370 -10.13 11.70 -9.70
N TYR A 371 -9.93 11.42 -8.40
CA TYR A 371 -9.30 10.17 -7.96
C TYR A 371 -10.03 8.94 -8.51
N TYR A 372 -11.36 8.89 -8.40
CA TYR A 372 -12.15 7.75 -8.83
C TYR A 372 -12.02 7.48 -10.34
N LEU A 373 -12.18 8.53 -11.17
CA LEU A 373 -11.96 8.42 -12.62
C LEU A 373 -10.56 7.89 -12.95
N THR A 374 -9.55 8.47 -12.31
CA THR A 374 -8.15 8.08 -12.52
C THR A 374 -7.92 6.62 -12.13
N TYR A 375 -8.48 6.19 -11.00
CA TYR A 375 -8.37 4.83 -10.48
C TYR A 375 -9.00 3.79 -11.42
N GLU A 376 -10.23 4.03 -11.89
CA GLU A 376 -10.94 3.10 -12.80
C GLU A 376 -10.25 2.99 -14.16
N LEU A 377 -9.79 4.13 -14.70
CA LEU A 377 -9.04 4.14 -15.97
C LEU A 377 -7.73 3.37 -15.83
N LEU A 378 -6.97 3.63 -14.76
CA LEU A 378 -5.73 2.91 -14.47
C LEU A 378 -5.95 1.40 -14.32
N GLY A 379 -7.02 1.00 -13.63
CA GLY A 379 -7.41 -0.40 -13.49
C GLY A 379 -7.68 -1.06 -14.85
N THR A 380 -8.34 -0.33 -15.75
CA THR A 380 -8.60 -0.79 -17.13
C THR A 380 -7.31 -0.94 -17.93
N VAL A 381 -6.42 0.06 -17.88
CA VAL A 381 -5.11 0.03 -18.57
C VAL A 381 -4.28 -1.16 -18.08
N LEU A 382 -4.11 -1.30 -16.76
CA LEU A 382 -3.37 -2.42 -16.18
C LEU A 382 -3.98 -3.77 -16.54
N ALA A 383 -5.31 -3.87 -16.58
CA ALA A 383 -5.97 -5.10 -16.98
C ALA A 383 -5.61 -5.49 -18.42
N GLN A 384 -5.54 -4.54 -19.36
CA GLN A 384 -5.12 -4.81 -20.73
C GLN A 384 -3.63 -5.12 -20.84
N GLU A 385 -2.76 -4.33 -20.19
CA GLU A 385 -1.32 -4.61 -20.17
C GLU A 385 -1.01 -5.98 -19.59
N SER A 386 -1.72 -6.37 -18.52
CA SER A 386 -1.56 -7.68 -17.90
C SER A 386 -2.11 -8.85 -18.72
N ARG A 387 -2.84 -8.59 -19.82
CA ARG A 387 -3.25 -9.60 -20.81
C ARG A 387 -2.25 -9.75 -21.95
N LEU A 388 -1.48 -8.70 -22.23
CA LEU A 388 -0.40 -8.71 -23.21
C LEU A 388 0.86 -9.44 -22.72
N TRP A 389 0.81 -10.07 -21.53
CA TRP A 389 1.89 -10.96 -21.11
C TRP A 389 1.99 -12.11 -22.11
N ASP A 390 3.14 -12.22 -22.76
CA ASP A 390 3.40 -13.30 -23.69
C ASP A 390 3.24 -14.62 -22.94
N ALA A 391 2.27 -15.44 -23.37
CA ALA A 391 2.19 -16.83 -22.99
C ALA A 391 3.40 -17.55 -23.60
N TRP A 392 4.55 -17.38 -22.97
CA TRP A 392 5.83 -17.85 -23.48
C TRP A 392 5.82 -19.37 -23.53
N GLU A 393 5.85 -19.90 -24.76
CA GLU A 393 5.94 -21.32 -25.01
C GLU A 393 7.41 -21.72 -25.21
N GLU A 394 7.93 -22.49 -24.26
CA GLU A 394 9.33 -22.91 -24.26
C GLU A 394 9.59 -23.94 -25.35
N LYS A 395 10.51 -23.62 -26.27
CA LYS A 395 10.98 -24.57 -27.30
C LYS A 395 11.45 -25.87 -26.64
N PRO A 396 11.11 -27.05 -27.19
CA PRO A 396 11.44 -28.33 -26.58
C PRO A 396 12.92 -28.68 -26.78
N ILE A 397 13.81 -28.13 -25.95
CA ILE A 397 15.27 -28.30 -26.05
C ILE A 397 15.70 -29.67 -25.55
N THR A 398 15.15 -30.14 -24.43
CA THR A 398 15.60 -31.37 -23.74
C THR A 398 14.83 -32.61 -24.21
N GLY A 399 13.77 -32.43 -25.00
CA GLY A 399 12.82 -33.48 -25.38
C GLY A 399 11.92 -33.96 -24.23
N LYS A 400 12.03 -33.36 -23.03
CA LYS A 400 11.30 -33.75 -21.83
C LYS A 400 10.75 -32.53 -21.12
N LYS A 401 9.56 -32.66 -20.54
CA LYS A 401 8.93 -31.60 -19.76
C LYS A 401 9.00 -31.90 -18.27
N CYS A 402 9.09 -30.85 -17.47
CA CYS A 402 9.10 -30.96 -16.02
C CYS A 402 7.84 -31.66 -15.53
N LEU A 403 7.99 -32.69 -14.70
CA LEU A 403 6.86 -33.48 -14.19
C LEU A 403 5.94 -32.68 -13.25
N MET A 404 6.46 -31.60 -12.66
CA MET A 404 5.69 -30.70 -11.80
C MET A 404 4.74 -29.85 -12.64
N CYS A 405 5.28 -28.99 -13.51
CA CYS A 405 4.47 -28.02 -14.25
C CYS A 405 3.96 -28.50 -15.60
N GLY A 406 4.56 -29.54 -16.19
CA GLY A 406 4.23 -30.05 -17.53
C GLY A 406 4.55 -29.10 -18.69
N ARG A 407 5.03 -27.88 -18.42
CA ARG A 407 5.25 -26.81 -19.41
C ARG A 407 6.72 -26.59 -19.75
N ARG A 408 7.57 -26.49 -18.72
CA ARG A 408 8.99 -26.13 -18.87
C ARG A 408 9.86 -27.32 -19.23
N ASN A 409 10.97 -27.10 -19.93
CA ASN A 409 11.96 -28.15 -20.19
C ASN A 409 12.46 -28.72 -18.86
N ALA A 410 12.47 -30.05 -18.74
CA ALA A 410 13.04 -30.70 -17.58
C ALA A 410 14.57 -30.55 -17.60
N VAL A 411 15.13 -30.03 -16.51
CA VAL A 411 16.59 -29.98 -16.29
C VAL A 411 17.09 -31.28 -15.65
N ILE A 412 16.23 -31.94 -14.89
CA ILE A 412 16.47 -33.22 -14.22
C ILE A 412 15.32 -34.15 -14.56
N GLU A 413 15.62 -35.40 -14.86
CA GLU A 413 14.60 -36.45 -15.03
C GLU A 413 15.01 -37.74 -14.34
N ARG A 414 14.04 -38.66 -14.26
CA ARG A 414 14.26 -40.05 -13.89
C ARG A 414 13.97 -40.91 -15.10
N ASP A 415 14.95 -41.70 -15.54
CA ASP A 415 14.81 -42.56 -16.70
C ASP A 415 13.94 -43.80 -16.41
N SER A 416 13.70 -44.62 -17.45
CA SER A 416 12.89 -45.85 -17.35
C SER A 416 13.49 -46.92 -16.45
N GLU A 417 14.81 -46.85 -16.17
CA GLU A 417 15.51 -47.75 -15.25
C GLU A 417 15.51 -47.20 -13.82
N GLY A 418 14.91 -46.03 -13.60
CA GLY A 418 14.81 -45.39 -12.31
C GLY A 418 16.05 -44.59 -11.90
N LYS A 419 17.01 -44.38 -12.79
CA LYS A 419 18.22 -43.57 -12.56
C LYS A 419 17.94 -42.10 -12.84
N TYR A 420 18.57 -41.22 -12.07
CA TYR A 420 18.47 -39.79 -12.28
C TYR A 420 19.44 -39.31 -13.36
N ARG A 421 18.97 -38.39 -14.19
CA ARG A 421 19.76 -37.75 -15.25
C ARG A 421 19.58 -36.24 -15.21
N TYR A 422 20.59 -35.51 -15.65
CA TYR A 422 20.54 -34.06 -15.80
C TYR A 422 20.96 -33.61 -17.20
N TRP A 423 20.54 -32.41 -17.59
CA TRP A 423 20.79 -31.85 -18.91
C TRP A 423 21.96 -30.84 -18.90
N GLN A 424 22.96 -31.08 -19.77
CA GLN A 424 24.13 -30.19 -19.97
C GLN A 424 24.52 -29.96 -21.45
N THR A 425 23.66 -30.39 -22.38
CA THR A 425 23.73 -30.42 -23.88
C THR A 425 23.14 -31.74 -24.37
N ASN A 426 23.25 -32.77 -23.55
CA ASN A 426 22.64 -34.08 -23.63
C ASN A 426 22.31 -34.56 -22.21
N TRP A 427 21.54 -35.64 -22.11
CA TRP A 427 21.22 -36.27 -20.82
C TRP A 427 22.44 -37.03 -20.27
N LYS A 428 22.92 -36.62 -19.10
CA LYS A 428 24.00 -37.27 -18.34
C LYS A 428 23.45 -37.98 -17.11
N ASN A 429 23.98 -39.15 -16.78
CA ASN A 429 23.59 -39.89 -15.58
C ASN A 429 24.21 -39.25 -14.33
N LEU A 430 23.44 -39.21 -13.23
CA LEU A 430 23.98 -38.93 -11.90
C LEU A 430 24.66 -40.17 -11.36
N GLU A 431 25.97 -40.08 -11.11
CA GLU A 431 26.74 -41.24 -10.64
C GLU A 431 26.51 -41.56 -9.16
N LYS A 432 26.06 -40.59 -8.33
CA LYS A 432 25.65 -40.79 -6.93
C LYS A 432 24.64 -39.72 -6.48
N ILE A 433 23.68 -40.12 -5.64
CA ILE A 433 22.90 -39.24 -4.77
C ILE A 433 23.16 -39.78 -3.36
N GLU A 434 23.97 -39.07 -2.56
CA GLU A 434 24.06 -39.34 -1.11
C GLU A 434 22.90 -38.68 -0.36
#